data_AF-A0A354AY06-F1
#
_entry.id   AF-A0A354AY06-F1
#
_cell.length_a   1.000
_cell.length_b   1.000
_cell.length_c   1.000
_cell.angle_alpha   90.00
_cell.angle_beta   90.00
_cell.angle_gamma   90.00
#
_symmetry.space_group_name_H-M   'P 1'
#
loop_
_entity.id
_entity.type
_entity.pdbx_description
1 polymer ?
#
loop_
_entity_poly.entity_id
_entity_poly.type
_entity_poly.pdbx_seq_one_letter_code
_entity_poly.pdbx_strand_id
1 'polypeptide(L)'
;MARIDEILSAGAPDAEALLAFAEFINGKTFPEPVLTLTELKTAVCNVFGSKNATELRKSNEFNLAMAGRTFDLKTKADWLKLYREWVGVPHSERTKTGKTSINGIDVLENFRPWHVFSLDPSTASAEDIKDAFRRLAKAHHPDVGGDPRVMERLQKMRDSLLAFL
;
A
#
# COMPACT_ATOMS: atom_id res chain seq x y z
N MET A 1 19.00 -15.17 32.06
CA MET A 1 19.64 -16.30 31.34
C MET A 1 18.61 -17.29 30.82
N ALA A 2 17.63 -17.72 31.63
CA ALA A 2 16.57 -18.67 31.21
C ALA A 2 15.96 -18.44 29.81
N ARG A 3 15.61 -17.19 29.43
CA ARG A 3 15.00 -16.91 28.12
C ARG A 3 15.97 -17.04 26.94
N ILE A 4 17.26 -16.77 27.16
CA ILE A 4 18.31 -16.95 26.15
C ILE A 4 18.55 -18.45 25.94
N ASP A 5 18.63 -19.20 27.04
CA ASP A 5 18.83 -20.66 27.01
C ASP A 5 17.65 -21.35 26.29
N GLU A 6 16.43 -20.87 26.52
CA GLU A 6 15.21 -21.35 25.85
C GLU A 6 15.26 -21.12 24.34
N ILE A 7 15.65 -19.92 23.89
CA ILE A 7 15.81 -19.60 22.46
C ILE A 7 16.89 -20.46 21.80
N LEU A 8 18.04 -20.64 22.46
CA LEU A 8 19.14 -21.44 21.92
C LEU A 8 18.84 -22.94 21.92
N SER A 9 17.99 -23.42 22.83
CA SER A 9 17.55 -24.82 22.88
C SER A 9 16.60 -25.20 21.74
N ALA A 10 15.93 -24.22 21.13
CA ALA A 10 15.01 -24.42 20.01
C ALA A 10 15.74 -24.51 18.65
N GLY A 11 17.06 -24.26 18.60
CA GLY A 11 17.88 -24.25 17.39
C GLY A 11 18.47 -22.86 17.09
N ALA A 12 18.95 -22.66 15.86
CA ALA A 12 19.45 -21.35 15.43
C ALA A 12 18.26 -20.37 15.38
N PRO A 13 18.31 -19.26 16.14
CA PRO A 13 17.19 -18.33 16.19
C PRO A 13 17.00 -17.63 14.85
N ASP A 14 15.75 -17.60 14.38
CA ASP A 14 15.34 -16.84 13.22
C ASP A 14 14.97 -15.40 13.58
N ALA A 15 14.60 -14.60 12.58
CA ALA A 15 14.27 -13.19 12.78
C ALA A 15 13.09 -12.98 13.73
N GLU A 16 12.13 -13.91 13.76
CA GLU A 16 10.95 -13.84 14.63
C GLU A 16 11.33 -14.11 16.09
N ALA A 17 12.14 -15.14 16.35
CA ALA A 17 12.67 -15.44 17.68
C ALA A 17 13.52 -14.28 18.24
N LEU A 18 14.35 -13.66 17.38
CA LEU A 18 15.16 -12.50 17.77
C LEU A 18 14.31 -11.25 18.05
N LEU A 19 13.28 -11.00 17.24
CA LEU A 19 12.35 -9.89 17.47
C LEU A 19 11.58 -10.08 18.78
N ALA A 20 11.01 -11.27 19.02
CA ALA A 20 10.29 -11.59 20.24
C ALA A 20 11.17 -11.44 21.49
N PHE A 21 12.45 -11.81 21.40
CA PHE A 21 13.41 -11.58 22.46
C PHE A 21 13.67 -10.08 22.69
N ALA A 22 13.86 -9.31 21.63
CA ALA A 22 14.08 -7.87 21.73
C ALA A 22 12.86 -7.14 22.35
N GLU A 23 11.64 -7.54 21.98
CA GLU A 23 10.40 -7.00 22.56
C GLU A 23 10.24 -7.37 24.03
N PHE A 24 10.61 -8.60 24.40
CA PHE A 24 10.65 -9.04 25.79
C PHE A 24 11.59 -8.17 26.64
N ILE A 25 12.80 -7.86 26.12
CA ILE A 25 13.76 -6.95 26.80
C ILE A 25 13.23 -5.52 26.85
N ASN A 26 12.60 -5.05 25.78
CA ASN A 26 12.02 -3.71 25.66
C ASN A 26 10.76 -3.53 26.55
N GLY A 27 10.15 -4.62 27.03
CA GLY A 27 8.95 -4.62 27.87
C GLY A 27 7.66 -4.23 27.13
N LYS A 28 7.73 -4.08 25.81
CA LYS A 28 6.61 -3.79 24.92
C LYS A 28 6.96 -4.20 23.48
N THR A 29 5.93 -4.43 22.68
CA THR A 29 6.10 -4.66 21.26
C THR A 29 6.68 -3.41 20.59
N PHE A 30 7.53 -3.61 19.59
CA PHE A 30 7.98 -2.49 18.77
C PHE A 30 6.80 -2.05 17.89
N PRO A 31 6.45 -0.75 17.89
CA PRO A 31 5.40 -0.28 17.01
C PRO A 31 5.85 -0.51 15.57
N GLU A 32 4.92 -0.94 14.71
CA GLU A 32 5.21 -0.99 13.27
C GLU A 32 5.68 0.40 12.79
N PRO A 33 6.69 0.45 11.92
CA PRO A 33 7.24 1.72 11.45
C PRO A 33 6.19 2.48 10.65
N VAL A 34 5.60 3.50 11.29
CA VAL A 34 4.67 4.43 10.65
C VAL A 34 5.48 5.53 9.98
N LEU A 35 5.27 5.73 8.67
CA LEU A 35 5.92 6.80 7.93
C LEU A 35 5.70 8.17 8.60
N THR A 36 6.80 8.86 8.87
CA THR A 36 6.82 10.23 9.38
C THR A 36 6.46 11.23 8.27
N LEU A 37 6.10 12.46 8.65
CA LEU A 37 5.82 13.51 7.66
C LEU A 37 7.04 13.81 6.78
N THR A 38 8.24 13.72 7.34
CA THR A 38 9.50 13.95 6.61
C THR A 38 9.75 12.87 5.56
N GLU A 39 9.54 11.60 5.92
CA GLU A 39 9.69 10.49 4.98
C GLU A 39 8.64 10.56 3.86
N LEU A 40 7.38 10.85 4.21
CA LEU A 40 6.31 11.05 3.21
C LEU A 40 6.67 12.14 2.21
N LYS A 41 7.10 13.31 2.70
CA LYS A 41 7.54 14.43 1.86
C LYS A 41 8.70 14.04 0.96
N THR A 42 9.73 13.42 1.54
CA THR A 42 10.94 13.02 0.81
C THR A 42 10.59 12.05 -0.31
N ALA A 43 9.82 11.01 -0.01
CA ALA A 43 9.44 10.00 -0.99
C ALA A 43 8.61 10.60 -2.14
N VAL A 44 7.62 11.44 -1.84
CA VAL A 44 6.83 12.12 -2.88
C VAL A 44 7.71 13.07 -3.71
N CYS A 45 8.56 13.87 -3.08
CA CYS A 45 9.43 14.81 -3.80
C CYS A 45 10.37 14.07 -4.76
N ASN A 46 10.91 12.91 -4.35
CA ASN A 46 11.78 12.08 -5.19
C ASN A 46 11.10 11.60 -6.47
N VAL A 47 9.80 11.25 -6.43
CA VAL A 47 9.05 10.82 -7.63
C VAL A 47 9.02 11.92 -8.69
N PHE A 48 8.92 13.18 -8.26
CA PHE A 48 8.88 14.36 -9.15
C PHE A 48 10.24 15.04 -9.30
N GLY A 49 11.35 14.34 -8.99
CA GLY A 49 12.71 14.86 -9.10
C GLY A 49 13.01 16.12 -8.27
N SER A 50 12.21 16.40 -7.25
CA SER A 50 12.31 17.61 -6.43
C SER A 50 13.06 17.33 -5.13
N LYS A 51 13.86 18.28 -4.62
CA LYS A 51 14.63 18.08 -3.38
C LYS A 51 13.79 18.29 -2.11
N ASN A 52 12.75 19.11 -2.22
CA ASN A 52 11.89 19.45 -1.08
C ASN A 52 10.52 19.93 -1.55
N ALA A 53 9.61 20.10 -0.60
CA ALA A 53 8.24 20.51 -0.87
C ALA A 53 8.11 21.92 -1.47
N THR A 54 9.11 22.80 -1.30
CA THR A 54 9.09 24.14 -1.92
C THR A 54 9.36 24.05 -3.42
N GLU A 55 10.32 23.22 -3.80
CA GLU A 55 10.63 22.94 -5.21
C GLU A 55 9.51 22.16 -5.88
N LEU A 56 8.95 21.16 -5.20
CA LEU A 56 7.82 20.36 -5.71
C LEU A 56 6.64 21.25 -6.14
N ARG A 57 6.28 22.25 -5.32
CA ARG A 57 5.18 23.19 -5.64
C ARG A 57 5.46 24.08 -6.85
N LYS A 58 6.72 24.24 -7.24
CA LYS A 58 7.14 24.99 -8.43
C LYS A 58 7.31 24.08 -9.65
N SER A 59 7.28 22.76 -9.47
CA SER A 59 7.42 21.81 -10.57
C SER A 59 6.19 21.88 -11.49
N ASN A 60 6.44 22.08 -12.78
CA ASN A 60 5.38 22.03 -13.80
C ASN A 60 4.74 20.65 -13.88
N GLU A 61 5.53 19.58 -13.72
CA GLU A 61 5.03 18.21 -13.73
C GLU A 61 4.08 17.94 -12.56
N PHE A 62 4.48 18.36 -11.35
CA PHE A 62 3.61 18.25 -10.18
C PHE A 62 2.35 19.11 -10.36
N ASN A 63 2.47 20.35 -10.81
CA ASN A 63 1.32 21.22 -11.04
C ASN A 63 0.34 20.66 -12.09
N LEU A 64 0.85 20.02 -13.14
CA LEU A 64 0.04 19.33 -14.14
C LEU A 64 -0.65 18.10 -13.54
N ALA A 65 0.07 17.28 -12.78
CA ALA A 65 -0.48 16.10 -12.10
C ALA A 65 -1.57 16.47 -11.07
N MET A 66 -1.49 17.68 -10.51
CA MET A 66 -2.42 18.22 -9.53
C MET A 66 -3.55 19.08 -10.15
N ALA A 67 -3.55 19.28 -11.47
CA ALA A 67 -4.49 20.16 -12.14
C ALA A 67 -5.95 19.76 -11.88
N GLY A 68 -6.80 20.76 -11.55
CA GLY A 68 -8.21 20.55 -11.23
C GLY A 68 -8.47 19.97 -9.83
N ARG A 69 -7.46 19.87 -8.96
CA ARG A 69 -7.59 19.36 -7.59
C ARG A 69 -7.08 20.37 -6.57
N THR A 70 -7.68 20.38 -5.38
CA THR A 70 -7.23 21.19 -4.24
C THR A 70 -6.57 20.30 -3.20
N PHE A 71 -5.28 20.55 -2.93
CA PHE A 71 -4.55 19.91 -1.83
C PHE A 71 -3.84 20.97 -1.01
N ASP A 72 -4.06 20.95 0.31
CA ASP A 72 -3.48 21.96 1.19
C ASP A 72 -1.96 21.74 1.44
N LEU A 73 -1.43 20.53 1.19
CA LEU A 73 -0.02 20.14 1.35
C LEU A 73 0.61 20.53 2.71
N LYS A 74 -0.23 20.81 3.70
CA LYS A 74 0.14 21.26 5.04
C LYS A 74 0.07 20.11 6.04
N THR A 75 -0.83 19.16 5.81
CA THR A 75 -1.13 18.11 6.79
C THR A 75 -0.47 16.79 6.44
N LYS A 76 -0.15 15.96 7.44
CA LYS A 76 0.31 14.58 7.21
C LYS A 76 -0.67 13.78 6.38
N ALA A 77 -1.97 14.00 6.56
CA ALA A 77 -3.02 13.33 5.79
C ALA A 77 -2.95 13.64 4.29
N ASP A 78 -2.68 14.89 3.90
CA ASP A 78 -2.53 15.26 2.49
C ASP A 78 -1.29 14.60 1.87
N TRP A 79 -0.17 14.62 2.58
CA TRP A 79 1.05 13.96 2.14
C TRP A 79 0.90 12.43 2.05
N LEU A 80 0.09 11.84 2.93
CA LEU A 80 -0.22 10.42 2.88
C LEU A 80 -1.07 10.06 1.67
N LYS A 81 -2.04 10.91 1.28
CA LYS A 81 -2.80 10.74 0.03
C LYS A 81 -1.87 10.77 -1.19
N LEU A 82 -0.96 11.75 -1.26
CA LEU A 82 0.01 11.83 -2.35
C LEU A 82 0.98 10.64 -2.37
N TYR A 83 1.43 10.19 -1.20
CA TYR A 83 2.27 9.00 -1.09
C TYR A 83 1.55 7.76 -1.65
N ARG A 84 0.29 7.55 -1.25
CA ARG A 84 -0.56 6.45 -1.75
C ARG A 84 -0.83 6.52 -3.24
N GLU A 85 -0.87 7.71 -3.80
CA GLU A 85 -1.09 7.89 -5.24
C GLU A 85 0.21 7.61 -6.02
N TRP A 86 1.31 8.26 -5.65
CA TRP A 86 2.53 8.36 -6.48
C TRP A 86 3.68 7.45 -6.04
N VAL A 87 3.77 7.09 -4.77
CA VAL A 87 4.88 6.29 -4.24
C VAL A 87 4.46 4.84 -4.04
N GLY A 88 3.38 4.59 -3.28
CA GLY A 88 3.01 3.24 -2.88
C GLY A 88 2.11 3.21 -1.65
N VAL A 89 1.72 2.01 -1.21
CA VAL A 89 0.96 1.84 0.03
C VAL A 89 1.95 1.68 1.20
N PRO A 90 1.81 2.43 2.31
CA PRO A 90 2.64 2.25 3.50
C PRO A 90 2.60 0.81 4.00
N HIS A 91 3.70 0.28 4.55
CA HIS A 91 3.75 -1.12 5.00
C HIS A 91 2.65 -1.45 6.02
N SER A 92 2.42 -0.55 6.97
CA SER A 92 1.35 -0.65 7.97
C SER A 92 -0.08 -0.69 7.39
N GLU A 93 -0.24 -0.42 6.09
CA GLU A 93 -1.51 -0.46 5.37
C GLU A 93 -1.61 -1.64 4.39
N ARG A 94 -0.58 -2.50 4.31
CA ARG A 94 -0.51 -3.67 3.40
C ARG A 94 -0.98 -4.97 4.06
N THR A 95 -1.37 -4.93 5.32
CA THR A 95 -1.92 -6.04 6.08
C THR A 95 -3.35 -5.78 6.51
N LYS A 96 -4.01 -4.75 5.94
CA LYS A 96 -5.40 -4.41 6.28
C LYS A 96 -6.32 -5.58 5.92
N THR A 97 -7.15 -5.95 6.88
CA THR A 97 -8.22 -6.92 6.71
C THR A 97 -9.56 -6.22 6.88
N GLY A 98 -10.53 -6.53 6.02
CA GLY A 98 -11.84 -5.90 6.08
C GLY A 98 -12.65 -6.15 4.81
N LYS A 99 -13.93 -5.74 4.83
CA LYS A 99 -14.85 -5.93 3.69
C LYS A 99 -14.39 -5.26 2.39
N THR A 100 -13.57 -4.21 2.53
CA THR A 100 -13.01 -3.40 1.43
C THR A 100 -11.55 -3.72 1.15
N SER A 101 -10.95 -4.64 1.90
CA SER A 101 -9.52 -4.98 1.78
C SER A 101 -9.33 -6.23 0.93
N ILE A 102 -8.47 -6.14 -0.08
CA ILE A 102 -8.09 -7.24 -0.98
C ILE A 102 -6.57 -7.29 -1.04
N ASN A 103 -5.99 -8.47 -0.81
CA ASN A 103 -4.54 -8.68 -0.73
C ASN A 103 -3.84 -7.69 0.22
N GLY A 104 -4.48 -7.43 1.36
CA GLY A 104 -3.96 -6.57 2.41
C GLY A 104 -4.08 -5.08 2.16
N ILE A 105 -4.71 -4.64 1.05
CA ILE A 105 -4.89 -3.22 0.72
C ILE A 105 -6.38 -2.89 0.67
N ASP A 106 -6.79 -1.78 1.31
CA ASP A 106 -8.11 -1.20 1.10
C ASP A 106 -8.21 -0.59 -0.32
N VAL A 107 -9.07 -1.17 -1.16
CA VAL A 107 -9.19 -0.78 -2.57
C VAL A 107 -9.93 0.55 -2.78
N LEU A 108 -10.73 0.97 -1.80
CA LEU A 108 -11.42 2.26 -1.84
C LEU A 108 -10.45 3.40 -1.54
N GLU A 109 -9.45 3.15 -0.69
CA GLU A 109 -8.40 4.11 -0.36
C GLU A 109 -7.24 4.11 -1.36
N ASN A 110 -6.93 2.97 -1.98
CA ASN A 110 -5.74 2.80 -2.79
C ASN A 110 -6.04 2.23 -4.19
N PHE A 111 -5.63 2.95 -5.24
CA PHE A 111 -5.69 2.45 -6.62
C PHE A 111 -4.38 1.75 -6.99
N ARG A 112 -4.32 0.44 -6.76
CA ARG A 112 -3.14 -0.41 -7.03
C ARG A 112 -3.54 -1.70 -7.76
N PRO A 113 -3.96 -1.60 -9.04
CA PRO A 113 -4.58 -2.70 -9.76
C PRO A 113 -3.68 -3.96 -9.85
N TRP A 114 -2.38 -3.80 -10.14
CA TRP A 114 -1.42 -4.91 -10.18
C TRP A 114 -1.34 -5.68 -8.85
N HIS A 115 -1.23 -4.97 -7.73
CA HIS A 115 -1.19 -5.58 -6.39
C HIS A 115 -2.52 -6.22 -6.01
N VAL A 116 -3.63 -5.52 -6.24
CA VAL A 116 -4.98 -6.00 -5.94
C VAL A 116 -5.31 -7.26 -6.73
N PHE A 117 -4.82 -7.40 -7.96
CA PHE A 117 -5.02 -8.60 -8.77
C PHE A 117 -3.96 -9.69 -8.55
N SER A 118 -2.92 -9.41 -7.75
CA SER A 118 -1.75 -10.30 -7.58
C SER A 118 -1.07 -10.64 -8.90
N LEU A 119 -0.90 -9.63 -9.77
CA LEU A 119 -0.29 -9.79 -11.08
C LEU A 119 1.02 -9.00 -11.18
N ASP A 120 1.96 -9.56 -11.93
CA ASP A 120 3.21 -8.88 -12.26
C ASP A 120 3.04 -8.05 -13.55
N PRO A 121 3.25 -6.72 -13.50
CA PRO A 121 3.08 -5.85 -14.66
C PRO A 121 3.99 -6.19 -15.85
N SER A 122 5.10 -6.90 -15.63
CA SER A 122 6.07 -7.24 -16.68
C SER A 122 5.72 -8.49 -17.47
N THR A 123 4.86 -9.35 -16.92
CA THR A 123 4.57 -10.68 -17.50
C THR A 123 3.07 -10.97 -17.68
N ALA A 124 2.19 -10.25 -16.99
CA ALA A 124 0.76 -10.51 -17.03
C ALA A 124 0.13 -10.17 -18.39
N SER A 125 -0.69 -11.09 -18.89
CA SER A 125 -1.46 -10.95 -20.13
C SER A 125 -2.86 -10.37 -19.88
N ALA A 126 -3.55 -10.01 -20.97
CA ALA A 126 -4.93 -9.56 -20.91
C ALA A 126 -5.89 -10.64 -20.34
N GLU A 127 -5.60 -11.92 -20.57
CA GLU A 127 -6.40 -13.01 -20.00
C GLU A 127 -6.16 -13.17 -18.51
N ASP A 128 -4.90 -13.05 -18.03
CA ASP A 128 -4.58 -13.08 -16.60
C ASP A 128 -5.35 -11.98 -15.83
N ILE A 129 -5.45 -10.79 -16.42
CA ILE A 129 -6.22 -9.68 -15.85
C ILE A 129 -7.72 -10.02 -15.78
N LYS A 130 -8.28 -10.57 -16.85
CA LYS A 130 -9.71 -10.95 -16.88
C LYS A 130 -10.00 -12.05 -15.86
N ASP A 131 -9.13 -13.03 -15.73
CA ASP A 131 -9.31 -14.14 -14.80
C ASP A 131 -9.14 -13.72 -13.35
N ALA A 132 -8.13 -12.90 -13.05
CA ALA A 132 -7.98 -12.29 -11.73
C ALA A 132 -9.21 -11.46 -11.35
N PHE A 133 -9.72 -10.65 -12.29
CA PHE A 133 -10.95 -9.88 -12.08
C PHE A 133 -12.15 -10.80 -11.82
N ARG A 134 -12.38 -11.84 -12.64
CA ARG A 134 -13.51 -12.78 -12.45
C ARG A 134 -13.47 -13.45 -11.08
N ARG A 135 -12.29 -13.89 -10.64
CA ARG A 135 -12.07 -14.49 -9.32
C ARG A 135 -12.47 -13.52 -8.20
N LEU A 136 -11.98 -12.29 -8.25
CA LEU A 136 -12.29 -11.28 -7.24
C LEU A 136 -13.74 -10.82 -7.30
N ALA A 137 -14.30 -10.64 -8.50
CA ALA A 137 -15.70 -10.30 -8.70
C ALA A 137 -16.61 -11.34 -8.07
N LYS A 138 -16.33 -12.64 -8.26
CA LYS A 138 -17.09 -13.72 -7.64
C LYS A 138 -17.03 -13.69 -6.11
N ALA A 139 -15.88 -13.36 -5.54
CA ALA A 139 -15.68 -13.32 -4.09
C ALA A 139 -16.28 -12.05 -3.44
N HIS A 140 -16.28 -10.92 -4.14
CA HIS A 140 -16.66 -9.61 -3.62
C HIS A 140 -17.93 -9.04 -4.26
N HIS A 141 -18.71 -9.85 -4.98
CA HIS A 141 -19.95 -9.40 -5.61
C HIS A 141 -20.96 -8.92 -4.54
N PRO A 142 -21.71 -7.84 -4.78
CA PRO A 142 -22.76 -7.39 -3.86
C PRO A 142 -23.77 -8.48 -3.51
N ASP A 143 -24.14 -9.32 -4.49
CA ASP A 143 -25.10 -10.41 -4.30
C ASP A 143 -24.62 -11.50 -3.32
N VAL A 144 -23.30 -11.60 -3.08
CA VAL A 144 -22.73 -12.53 -2.09
C VAL A 144 -22.34 -11.81 -0.79
N GLY A 145 -22.80 -10.58 -0.58
CA GLY A 145 -22.52 -9.76 0.60
C GLY A 145 -21.31 -8.84 0.49
N GLY A 146 -20.77 -8.64 -0.72
CA GLY A 146 -19.71 -7.68 -1.00
C GLY A 146 -20.19 -6.22 -1.02
N ASP A 147 -19.25 -5.27 -1.06
CA ASP A 147 -19.55 -3.84 -1.16
C ASP A 147 -19.66 -3.42 -2.65
N PRO A 148 -20.78 -2.83 -3.10
CA PRO A 148 -20.93 -2.34 -4.48
C PRO A 148 -19.80 -1.41 -4.93
N ARG A 149 -19.26 -0.59 -4.02
CA ARG A 149 -18.16 0.34 -4.31
C ARG A 149 -16.86 -0.40 -4.56
N VAL A 150 -16.64 -1.53 -3.89
CA VAL A 150 -15.50 -2.42 -4.15
C VAL A 150 -15.62 -3.02 -5.54
N MET A 151 -16.81 -3.49 -5.91
CA MET A 151 -17.03 -4.06 -7.25
C MET A 151 -16.81 -3.01 -8.35
N GLU A 152 -17.37 -1.81 -8.20
CA GLU A 152 -17.12 -0.69 -9.12
C GLU A 152 -15.62 -0.37 -9.22
N ARG A 153 -14.92 -0.39 -8.09
CA ARG A 153 -13.48 -0.11 -8.04
C ARG A 153 -12.66 -1.17 -8.77
N LEU A 154 -13.00 -2.46 -8.60
CA LEU A 154 -12.38 -3.57 -9.30
C LEU A 154 -12.60 -3.49 -10.82
N GLN A 155 -13.78 -3.06 -11.28
CA GLN A 155 -14.04 -2.83 -12.70
C GLN A 155 -13.13 -1.74 -13.25
N LYS A 156 -13.07 -0.58 -12.58
CA LYS A 156 -12.16 0.52 -12.96
C LYS A 156 -10.69 0.07 -12.99
N MET A 157 -10.26 -0.75 -12.03
CA MET A 157 -8.91 -1.33 -12.00
C MET A 157 -8.65 -2.22 -13.22
N ARG A 158 -9.54 -3.16 -13.52
CA ARG A 158 -9.46 -4.01 -14.72
C ARG A 158 -9.35 -3.19 -15.99
N ASP A 159 -10.27 -2.25 -16.18
CA ASP A 159 -10.34 -1.45 -17.39
C ASP A 159 -9.08 -0.60 -17.56
N SER A 160 -8.53 -0.08 -16.46
CA SER A 160 -7.26 0.64 -16.50
C SER A 160 -6.11 -0.25 -16.99
N LEU A 161 -5.97 -1.48 -16.46
CA LEU A 161 -4.89 -2.38 -16.88
C LEU A 161 -5.02 -2.81 -18.35
N LEU A 162 -6.25 -3.12 -18.79
CA LEU A 162 -6.52 -3.52 -20.17
C LEU A 162 -6.30 -2.38 -21.17
N ALA A 163 -6.37 -1.12 -20.74
CA ALA A 163 -6.06 0.03 -21.58
C ALA A 163 -4.55 0.30 -21.72
N PHE A 164 -3.72 -0.29 -20.84
CA PHE A 164 -2.25 -0.15 -20.87
C PHE A 164 -1.52 -1.29 -21.60
N LEU A 165 -2.22 -2.39 -21.90
CA LEU A 165 -1.73 -3.51 -22.72
C LEU A 165 -2.04 -3.28 -24.20
#